data_AF-A0A517WRU4-F1
#
_entry.id   AF-A0A517WRU4-F1
#
_cell.length_a   1.000
_cell.length_b   1.000
_cell.length_c   1.000
_cell.angle_alpha   90.00
_cell.angle_beta   90.00
_cell.angle_gamma   90.00
#
_symmetry.space_group_name_H-M   'P 1'
#
loop_
_entity.id
_entity.type
_entity.pdbx_description
1 polymer ?
#
loop_
_entity_poly.entity_id
_entity_poly.type
_entity_poly.pdbx_seq_one_letter_code
_entity_poly.pdbx_strand_id
1 'polypeptide(L)'
;MAYDDTLIVDHIKQTHNTELLSEREKHLVGLAVTMTRGCQVCTRNRIEKAHNIGISDDELNALVAVTAAVNSGVTGATARVALGMREQEQTAECGDVCSPNPE
;
A
#
# COMPACT_ATOMS: atom_id res chain seq x y z
N MET A 1 -6.77 12.37 27.59
CA MET A 1 -7.45 11.06 27.61
C MET A 1 -6.77 10.19 26.57
N ALA A 2 -6.54 8.91 26.87
CA ALA A 2 -6.06 7.97 25.85
C ALA A 2 -7.16 7.77 24.80
N TYR A 3 -6.76 7.52 23.55
CA TYR A 3 -7.69 7.16 22.48
C TYR A 3 -8.29 5.78 22.76
N ASP A 4 -9.61 5.65 22.68
CA ASP A 4 -10.30 4.35 22.76
C ASP A 4 -10.27 3.69 21.39
N ASP A 5 -9.45 2.63 21.26
CA ASP A 5 -9.23 1.89 20.03
C ASP A 5 -10.01 0.57 19.95
N THR A 6 -10.94 0.31 20.88
CA THR A 6 -11.67 -0.96 20.99
C THR A 6 -12.31 -1.40 19.67
N LEU A 7 -12.99 -0.48 18.98
CA LEU A 7 -13.64 -0.77 17.70
C LEU A 7 -12.64 -1.18 16.61
N ILE A 8 -11.45 -0.57 16.59
CA ILE A 8 -10.41 -0.88 15.60
C ILE A 8 -9.82 -2.26 15.91
N VAL A 9 -9.50 -2.51 17.18
CA VAL A 9 -8.90 -3.78 17.62
C VAL A 9 -9.86 -4.95 17.37
N ASP A 10 -11.15 -4.78 17.66
CA ASP A 10 -12.14 -5.82 17.45
C ASP A 10 -12.36 -6.11 15.97
N HIS A 11 -12.38 -5.08 15.13
CA HIS A 11 -12.49 -5.28 13.68
C HIS A 11 -11.26 -5.99 13.11
N ILE A 12 -10.05 -5.66 13.59
CA ILE A 12 -8.83 -6.39 13.20
C ILE A 12 -8.93 -7.86 13.59
N LYS A 13 -9.34 -8.17 14.82
CA LYS A 13 -9.51 -9.57 15.27
C LYS A 13 -10.54 -10.32 14.42
N GLN A 14 -11.69 -9.69 14.17
CA GLN A 14 -12.77 -10.30 13.38
C GLN A 14 -12.32 -10.62 11.96
N THR A 15 -11.66 -9.68 11.29
CA THR A 15 -11.19 -9.86 9.90
C THR A 15 -10.03 -10.84 9.78
N HIS A 16 -9.16 -10.91 10.79
CA HIS A 16 -8.10 -11.92 10.86
C HIS A 16 -8.62 -13.35 11.13
N ASN A 17 -9.81 -13.51 11.71
CA ASN A 17 -10.38 -14.81 12.06
C ASN A 17 -11.04 -15.55 10.88
N THR A 18 -10.47 -15.42 9.68
CA THR A 18 -10.89 -16.19 8.50
C THR A 18 -10.11 -17.49 8.40
N GLU A 19 -10.79 -18.60 8.06
CA GLU A 19 -10.15 -19.89 7.77
C GLU A 19 -9.77 -20.04 6.28
N LEU A 20 -10.16 -19.09 5.44
CA LEU A 20 -9.88 -19.11 3.99
C LEU A 20 -8.42 -18.79 3.65
N LEU A 21 -7.68 -18.22 4.61
CA LEU A 21 -6.25 -17.94 4.50
C LEU A 21 -5.56 -18.58 5.70
N SER A 22 -4.42 -19.22 5.44
CA SER A 22 -3.51 -19.67 6.48
C SER A 22 -2.89 -18.49 7.23
N GLU A 23 -2.41 -18.74 8.46
CA GLU A 23 -1.70 -17.72 9.24
C GLU A 23 -0.48 -17.18 8.48
N ARG A 24 0.22 -18.06 7.75
CA ARG A 24 1.32 -17.68 6.87
C ARG A 24 0.89 -16.63 5.85
N GLU A 25 -0.18 -16.87 5.10
CA GLU A 25 -0.68 -15.94 4.08
C GLU A 25 -1.09 -14.60 4.69
N LYS A 26 -1.79 -14.61 5.83
CA LYS A 26 -2.18 -13.38 6.55
C LYS A 26 -0.96 -12.57 6.99
N HIS A 27 0.12 -13.23 7.40
CA HIS A 27 1.36 -12.56 7.77
C HIS A 27 2.07 -11.95 6.56
N LEU A 28 2.22 -12.70 5.46
CA LEU A 28 2.88 -12.22 4.25
C LEU A 28 2.13 -11.04 3.61
N VAL A 29 0.79 -11.14 3.48
CA VAL A 29 -0.05 -10.03 2.98
C VAL A 29 0.06 -8.82 3.91
N GLY A 30 -0.05 -9.04 5.22
CA GLY A 30 0.03 -7.95 6.18
C GLY A 30 1.37 -7.24 6.19
N LEU A 31 2.47 -7.96 6.05
CA LEU A 31 3.82 -7.40 5.93
C LEU A 31 3.97 -6.57 4.66
N ALA A 32 3.51 -7.08 3.51
CA ALA A 32 3.55 -6.33 2.26
C ALA A 32 2.79 -4.98 2.37
N VAL A 33 1.62 -4.99 3.01
CA VAL A 33 0.84 -3.77 3.26
C VAL A 33 1.58 -2.80 4.20
N THR A 34 2.12 -3.26 5.34
CA THR A 34 2.78 -2.35 6.27
C THR A 34 4.08 -1.76 5.71
N MET A 35 4.82 -2.52 4.90
CA MET A 35 6.02 -2.05 4.20
C MET A 35 5.70 -0.97 3.18
N THR A 36 4.70 -1.19 2.32
CA THR A 36 4.30 -0.22 1.29
C THR A 36 3.65 1.05 1.86
N ARG A 37 3.05 0.96 3.06
CA ARG A 37 2.52 2.13 3.79
C ARG A 37 3.55 2.80 4.70
N GLY A 38 4.75 2.22 4.87
CA GLY A 38 5.83 2.81 5.66
C GLY A 38 5.63 2.79 7.18
N CYS A 39 4.75 1.93 7.73
CA CYS A 39 4.53 1.86 9.18
C CYS A 39 5.59 0.99 9.87
N GLN A 40 6.64 1.59 10.43
CA GLN A 40 7.75 0.84 11.04
C GLN A 40 7.33 -0.01 12.25
N VAL A 41 6.47 0.53 13.12
CA VAL A 41 5.96 -0.21 14.29
C VAL A 41 5.12 -1.42 13.86
N CYS A 42 4.26 -1.23 12.86
CA CYS A 42 3.43 -2.29 12.32
C CYS A 42 4.27 -3.38 11.66
N THR A 43 5.27 -2.99 10.86
CA THR A 43 6.18 -3.91 10.18
C THR A 43 6.99 -4.72 11.20
N ARG A 44 7.61 -4.07 12.19
CA ARG A 44 8.35 -4.77 13.26
C ARG A 44 7.47 -5.81 13.98
N ASN A 45 6.29 -5.39 14.46
CA ASN A 45 5.37 -6.28 15.16
C ASN A 45 4.93 -7.47 14.29
N ARG A 46 4.81 -7.29 12.97
CA ARG A 46 4.45 -8.38 12.06
C ARG A 46 5.61 -9.30 11.75
N ILE A 47 6.85 -8.81 11.70
CA ILE A 47 8.06 -9.64 11.57
C ILE A 47 8.18 -10.56 12.78
N GLU A 48 8.04 -10.01 14.00
CA GLU A 48 8.06 -10.79 15.24
C GLU A 48 7.00 -11.91 15.23
N LYS A 49 5.77 -11.61 14.82
CA LYS A 49 4.70 -12.61 14.72
C LYS A 49 4.95 -13.64 13.62
N ALA A 50 5.53 -13.23 12.49
CA ALA A 50 5.90 -14.13 11.40
C ALA A 50 6.97 -15.15 11.85
N HIS A 51 7.98 -14.70 12.58
CA HIS A 51 8.98 -15.60 13.17
C HIS A 51 8.36 -16.59 14.17
N ASN A 52 7.43 -16.13 15.01
CA ASN A 52 6.76 -17.00 15.99
C ASN A 52 5.99 -18.17 15.34
N ILE A 53 5.61 -18.05 14.07
CA ILE A 53 4.96 -19.13 13.31
C ILE A 53 5.92 -19.86 12.36
N GLY A 54 7.23 -19.61 12.49
CA GLY A 54 8.28 -20.32 11.76
C GLY A 54 8.63 -19.76 10.38
N ILE A 55 8.22 -18.53 10.04
CA ILE A 55 8.70 -17.88 8.81
C ILE A 55 10.16 -17.44 9.02
N SER A 56 11.03 -17.89 8.12
CA SER A 56 12.47 -17.64 8.13
C SER A 56 12.85 -16.27 7.56
N ASP A 57 14.06 -15.81 7.88
CA ASP A 57 14.62 -14.57 7.30
C ASP A 57 14.73 -14.63 5.78
N ASP A 58 15.05 -15.80 5.21
CA ASP A 58 15.13 -15.97 3.75
C ASP A 58 13.77 -15.75 3.09
N GLU A 59 12.69 -16.26 3.70
CA GLU A 59 11.33 -16.04 3.22
C GLU A 59 10.89 -14.58 3.37
N LEU A 60 11.28 -13.91 4.47
CA LEU A 60 11.03 -12.49 4.66
C LEU A 60 11.81 -11.63 3.66
N ASN A 61 13.06 -11.97 3.38
CA ASN A 61 13.87 -11.29 2.36
C ASN A 61 13.28 -11.46 0.96
N ALA A 62 12.80 -12.66 0.62
CA ALA A 62 12.07 -12.90 -0.62
C ALA A 62 10.79 -12.06 -0.70
N LEU A 63 10.03 -11.98 0.39
CA LEU A 63 8.84 -11.12 0.49
C LEU A 63 9.19 -9.64 0.27
N VAL A 64 10.26 -9.14 0.90
CA VAL A 64 10.73 -7.76 0.74
C VAL A 64 11.05 -7.48 -0.73
N ALA A 65 11.79 -8.37 -1.40
CA ALA A 65 12.15 -8.21 -2.80
C ALA A 65 10.92 -8.15 -3.72
N VAL A 66 9.96 -9.07 -3.53
CA VAL A 66 8.70 -9.09 -4.30
C VAL A 66 7.87 -7.83 -4.03
N THR A 67 7.73 -7.44 -2.75
CA THR A 67 6.96 -6.25 -2.35
C THR A 67 7.57 -4.98 -2.94
N ALA A 68 8.90 -4.84 -2.90
CA ALA A 68 9.61 -3.69 -3.44
C ALA A 68 9.44 -3.58 -4.97
N ALA A 69 9.57 -4.70 -5.68
CA ALA A 69 9.38 -4.73 -7.14
C ALA A 69 7.95 -4.31 -7.54
N VAL A 70 6.93 -4.87 -6.87
CA VAL A 70 5.52 -4.52 -7.13
C VAL A 70 5.25 -3.05 -6.80
N ASN A 71 5.71 -2.56 -5.66
CA ASN A 71 5.50 -1.16 -5.24
C ASN A 71 6.20 -0.16 -6.17
N SER A 72 7.39 -0.52 -6.69
CA SER A 72 8.08 0.25 -7.73
C SER A 72 7.25 0.33 -9.01
N GLY A 73 6.67 -0.80 -9.44
CA GLY A 73 5.78 -0.86 -10.60
C GLY A 73 4.53 0.02 -10.44
N VAL A 74 3.87 -0.03 -9.27
CA VAL A 74 2.71 0.84 -8.95
C VAL A 74 3.10 2.32 -9.01
N THR A 75 4.26 2.68 -8.47
CA THR A 75 4.78 4.05 -8.50
C THR A 75 4.96 4.53 -9.94
N GLY A 76 5.62 3.74 -10.79
CA GLY A 76 5.83 4.06 -12.19
C GLY A 76 4.52 4.16 -12.99
N ALA A 77 3.59 3.22 -12.79
CA ALA A 77 2.29 3.24 -13.46
C ALA A 77 1.46 4.47 -13.08
N THR A 78 1.42 4.80 -11.78
CA THR A 78 0.70 5.98 -11.27
C THR A 78 1.28 7.27 -11.84
N ALA A 79 2.62 7.39 -11.86
CA ALA A 79 3.29 8.56 -12.43
C ALA A 79 2.99 8.71 -13.93
N ARG A 80 3.02 7.63 -14.71
CA ARG A 80 2.67 7.68 -16.15
C ARG A 80 1.26 8.18 -16.39
N VAL A 81 0.28 7.71 -15.61
CA VAL A 81 -1.11 8.18 -15.73
C VAL A 81 -1.19 9.67 -15.42
N ALA A 82 -0.59 10.11 -14.31
CA ALA A 82 -0.59 11.53 -13.93
C ALA A 82 0.08 12.43 -14.99
N LEU A 83 1.19 11.97 -15.59
CA LEU A 83 1.86 12.70 -16.67
C LEU A 83 0.97 12.79 -17.92
N GLY A 84 0.32 11.70 -18.32
CA GLY A 84 -0.63 11.71 -19.43
C GLY A 84 -1.83 12.62 -19.20
N MET A 85 -2.34 12.72 -17.97
CA MET A 85 -3.40 13.68 -17.61
C MET A 85 -2.94 15.13 -17.80
N ARG A 86 -1.71 15.45 -17.39
CA ARG A 86 -1.14 16.81 -17.58
C ARG A 86 -0.96 17.16 -19.07
N GLU A 87 -0.54 16.20 -19.89
CA GLU A 87 -0.41 16.40 -21.33
C GLU A 87 -1.79 16.65 -21.98
N GLN A 88 -2.82 15.91 -21.58
CA GLN A 88 -4.20 16.12 -22.05
C GLN A 88 -4.73 17.51 -21.66
N GLU A 89 -4.50 17.98 -20.43
CA GLU A 89 -4.85 19.34 -20.00
C GLU A 89 -4.14 20.43 -20.82
N GLN A 90 -2.88 20.21 -21.22
CA GLN A 90 -2.14 21.14 -22.09
C GLN A 90 -2.62 21.12 -23.55
N THR A 91 -3.11 19.97 -24.03
CA THR A 91 -3.56 19.79 -25.42
C THR A 91 -5.04 20.13 -25.59
N ALA A 92 -5.80 20.25 -24.50
CA ALA A 92 -7.15 20.79 -24.52
C ALA A 92 -7.08 22.27 -24.95
N GLU A 93 -7.30 22.50 -26.25
CA GLU A 93 -7.38 23.84 -26.82
C GLU A 93 -8.40 24.68 -26.05
N CYS A 94 -7.87 25.70 -25.41
CA CYS A 94 -8.58 26.86 -24.94
C CYS A 94 -9.31 27.52 -26.13
N GLY A 95 -10.62 27.31 -26.27
CA GLY A 95 -11.44 28.05 -27.24
C GLY A 95 -11.54 29.54 -26.87
N ASP A 96 -11.99 30.40 -27.80
CA ASP A 96 -12.02 31.88 -27.73
C ASP A 96 -12.47 32.51 -26.39
N VAL A 97 -13.23 31.78 -25.57
CA VAL A 97 -13.70 32.20 -24.24
C VAL A 97 -12.60 32.28 -23.16
N CYS A 98 -11.45 31.63 -23.36
CA CYS A 98 -10.40 31.56 -22.34
C CYS A 98 -9.07 32.19 -22.80
N SER A 99 -9.05 32.89 -23.94
CA SER A 99 -7.90 33.70 -24.34
C SER A 99 -7.78 34.94 -23.43
N PRO A 100 -6.61 35.24 -22.83
CA PRO A 100 -6.41 36.46 -22.04
C PRO A 100 -6.55 37.76 -22.85
N ASN A 101 -6.66 37.65 -24.18
CA ASN A 101 -7.17 38.67 -25.09
C ASN A 101 -8.15 38.03 -26.08
N PRO A 102 -9.47 38.11 -25.84
CA PRO A 102 -10.47 37.88 -26.86
C PRO A 102 -10.54 39.11 -27.80
N GLU A 103 -10.60 38.90 -29.12
CA GLU A 103 -10.91 39.97 -30.10
C GLU A 103 -12.38 40.39 -30.07
#